data_AF-A0A1V5NG34-F1
#
_entry.id   AF-A0A1V5NG34-F1
#
_cell.length_a   1.000
_cell.length_b   1.000
_cell.length_c   1.000
_cell.angle_alpha   90.00
_cell.angle_beta   90.00
_cell.angle_gamma   90.00
#
_symmetry.space_group_name_H-M   'P 1'
#
loop_
_entity.id
_entity.type
_entity.pdbx_description
1 polymer ?
#
loop_
_entity_poly.entity_id
_entity_poly.type
_entity_poly.pdbx_seq_one_letter_code
_entity_poly.pdbx_strand_id
1 'polypeptide(L)'
;MGGATGLILISANGSFSHVSWYPLLIVLATVMYACSVSIIKNKLQEVKSILISGFALFIVGPPTGIYLFTTDFIPILKSNPHAMASLGYVVILALFGTAISIVIFNKLIKVSSALFASSVTYLIPIVAMLWGLLDGEKMVASHLIALAAILGGVYLINKKSTRQT
;
A
#
# COMPACT_ATOMS: atom_id res chain seq x y z
N MET A 1 11.37 4.22 7.97
CA MET A 1 12.37 3.29 8.55
C MET A 1 12.30 3.23 10.08
N GLY A 2 12.13 4.34 10.81
CA GLY A 2 12.03 4.34 12.29
C GLY A 2 10.91 3.48 12.90
N GLY A 3 9.74 3.38 12.25
CA GLY A 3 8.63 2.54 12.74
C GLY A 3 8.88 1.03 12.64
N ALA A 4 9.58 0.58 11.60
CA ALA A 4 9.86 -0.84 11.41
C ALA A 4 10.98 -1.32 12.34
N THR A 5 12.00 -0.50 12.59
CA THR A 5 13.00 -0.75 13.64
C THR A 5 12.36 -0.77 15.03
N GLY A 6 11.35 0.07 15.28
CA GLY A 6 10.58 0.07 16.52
C GLY A 6 9.76 -1.20 16.73
N LEU A 7 9.10 -1.72 15.69
CA LEU A 7 8.37 -2.98 15.73
C LEU A 7 9.28 -4.20 15.99
N ILE A 8 10.47 -4.22 15.40
CA ILE A 8 11.47 -5.29 15.65
C ILE A 8 11.98 -5.24 17.09
N LEU A 9 12.19 -4.03 17.65
CA LEU A 9 12.61 -3.85 19.05
C LEU A 9 11.50 -4.18 20.06
N ILE A 10 10.23 -3.85 19.76
CA ILE A 10 9.08 -4.15 20.63
C ILE A 10 8.69 -5.63 20.56
N SER A 11 8.84 -6.28 19.39
CA SER A 11 8.66 -7.74 19.27
C SER A 11 9.75 -8.53 20.00
N ALA A 12 10.89 -7.91 20.32
CA ALA A 12 11.98 -8.53 21.07
C ALA A 12 11.78 -8.41 22.60
N ASN A 13 10.55 -8.62 23.07
CA ASN A 13 10.19 -8.56 24.48
C ASN A 13 10.69 -9.83 25.23
N GLY A 14 12.02 -9.97 25.33
CA GLY A 14 12.69 -10.87 26.29
C GLY A 14 13.06 -12.29 25.81
N SER A 15 12.96 -12.65 24.53
CA SER A 15 13.46 -13.95 24.03
C SER A 15 13.94 -13.87 22.58
N PHE A 16 15.24 -14.06 22.37
CA PHE A 16 15.91 -14.11 21.05
C PHE A 16 15.68 -15.42 20.28
N SER A 17 14.78 -16.30 20.74
CA SER A 17 14.64 -17.66 20.18
C SER A 17 13.79 -17.74 18.91
N HIS A 18 12.89 -16.77 18.66
CA HIS A 18 12.03 -16.77 17.48
C HIS A 18 11.78 -15.35 16.96
N VAL A 19 12.81 -14.70 16.40
CA VAL A 19 12.56 -13.57 15.49
C VAL A 19 11.83 -14.13 14.28
N SER A 20 10.51 -13.99 14.26
CA SER A 20 9.68 -14.44 13.15
C SER A 20 10.13 -13.73 11.87
N TRP A 21 10.20 -14.43 10.73
CA TRP A 21 10.67 -13.87 9.45
C TRP A 21 9.76 -12.76 8.88
N TYR A 22 8.50 -12.72 9.31
CA TYR A 22 7.46 -11.82 8.76
C TYR A 22 7.75 -10.31 8.82
N PRO A 23 8.31 -9.71 9.90
CA PRO A 23 8.62 -8.29 9.94
C PRO A 23 9.73 -7.89 8.95
N LEU A 24 10.65 -8.81 8.63
CA LEU A 24 11.73 -8.58 7.67
C LEU A 24 11.17 -8.44 6.24
N LEU A 25 10.13 -9.21 5.90
CA LEU A 25 9.39 -9.05 4.64
C LEU A 25 8.75 -7.66 4.50
N ILE A 26 8.20 -7.10 5.59
CA ILE A 26 7.59 -5.76 5.58
C ILE A 26 8.66 -4.70 5.31
N VAL A 27 9.82 -4.79 5.97
CA VAL A 27 10.95 -3.88 5.70
C VAL A 27 11.38 -3.97 4.24
N LEU A 28 11.57 -5.18 3.74
CA LEU A 28 11.98 -5.41 2.35
C LEU A 28 10.96 -4.82 1.36
N ALA A 29 9.65 -5.05 1.58
CA ALA A 29 8.58 -4.49 0.77
C ALA A 29 8.61 -2.95 0.75
N THR A 30 8.82 -2.30 1.90
CA THR A 30 8.92 -0.84 1.95
C THR A 30 10.16 -0.29 1.23
N VAL A 31 11.29 -1.00 1.27
CA VAL A 31 12.51 -0.64 0.54
C VAL A 31 12.28 -0.78 -0.97
N MET A 32 11.67 -1.87 -1.42
CA MET A 32 11.33 -2.07 -2.83
C MET A 32 10.38 -0.99 -3.34
N TYR A 33 9.35 -0.64 -2.56
CA TYR A 33 8.43 0.44 -2.89
C TYR A 33 9.14 1.80 -2.98
N ALA A 34 9.97 2.14 -2.00
CA ALA A 34 10.74 3.39 -2.00
C ALA A 34 11.69 3.47 -3.20
N CYS A 35 12.36 2.37 -3.54
CA CYS A 35 13.23 2.27 -4.71
C CYS A 35 12.43 2.47 -6.00
N SER A 36 11.29 1.77 -6.14
CA SER A 36 10.38 1.91 -7.29
C SER A 36 9.95 3.37 -7.52
N VAL A 37 9.46 4.04 -6.47
CA VAL A 37 9.04 5.45 -6.55
C VAL A 37 10.21 6.38 -6.88
N SER A 38 11.39 6.15 -6.29
CA SER A 38 12.60 6.95 -6.55
C SER A 38 13.09 6.80 -8.00
N ILE A 39 13.09 5.58 -8.53
CA ILE A 39 13.45 5.30 -9.94
C ILE A 39 12.45 5.96 -10.88
N ILE A 40 11.14 5.82 -10.62
CA ILE A 40 10.09 6.47 -11.43
C ILE A 40 10.29 7.98 -11.44
N LYS A 41 10.62 8.57 -10.28
CA LYS A 41 10.83 10.01 -10.14
C LYS A 41 12.11 10.51 -10.81
N ASN A 42 13.24 9.78 -10.72
CA ASN A 42 14.55 10.28 -11.12
C ASN A 42 15.03 9.79 -12.49
N LYS A 43 14.54 8.63 -12.97
CA LYS A 43 15.04 7.98 -14.20
C LYS A 43 13.99 7.84 -15.30
N LEU A 44 12.70 7.87 -14.97
CA LEU A 44 11.61 7.58 -15.91
C LEU A 44 10.64 8.76 -16.10
N GLN A 45 11.11 9.99 -15.90
CA GLN A 45 10.29 11.20 -16.13
C GLN A 45 9.84 11.33 -17.59
N GLU A 46 10.68 10.94 -18.55
CA GLU A 46 10.41 11.04 -19.99
C GLU A 46 9.51 9.93 -20.55
N VAL A 47 9.38 8.80 -19.85
CA VAL A 47 8.53 7.68 -20.27
C VAL A 47 7.07 7.98 -19.92
N LYS A 48 6.08 7.64 -20.74
CA LYS A 48 4.66 7.86 -20.38
C LYS A 48 4.26 7.00 -19.16
N SER A 49 3.60 7.59 -18.16
CA SER A 49 3.22 6.87 -16.91
C SER A 49 2.33 5.65 -17.15
N ILE A 50 1.50 5.68 -18.19
CA ILE A 50 0.66 4.56 -18.63
C ILE A 50 1.48 3.33 -19.04
N LEU A 51 2.65 3.54 -19.66
CA LEU A 51 3.54 2.46 -20.09
C LEU A 51 4.20 1.81 -18.88
N ILE A 52 4.63 2.61 -17.89
CA ILE A 52 5.28 2.09 -16.66
C ILE A 52 4.32 1.18 -15.88
N SER A 53 3.10 1.66 -15.61
CA SER A 53 2.09 0.88 -14.91
C SER A 53 1.62 -0.32 -15.73
N GLY A 54 1.44 -0.14 -17.04
CA GLY A 54 1.03 -1.21 -17.95
C GLY A 54 2.06 -2.33 -18.02
N PHE A 55 3.35 -2.01 -18.18
CA PHE A 55 4.44 -2.99 -18.16
C PHE A 55 4.56 -3.69 -16.81
N ALA A 56 4.40 -2.98 -15.69
CA ALA A 56 4.44 -3.58 -14.36
C ALA A 56 3.31 -4.62 -14.18
N LEU A 57 2.07 -4.26 -14.53
CA LEU A 57 0.92 -5.18 -14.51
C LEU A 57 1.08 -6.33 -15.51
N PHE A 58 1.65 -6.07 -16.68
CA PHE A 58 1.87 -7.09 -17.71
C PHE A 58 2.95 -8.10 -17.31
N ILE A 59 4.01 -7.68 -16.63
CA ILE A 59 5.05 -8.59 -16.14
C ILE A 59 4.54 -9.42 -14.96
N VAL A 60 3.78 -8.81 -14.04
CA VAL A 60 3.23 -9.50 -12.87
C VAL A 60 2.04 -10.39 -13.22
N GLY A 61 1.26 -10.05 -14.25
CA GLY A 61 0.04 -10.77 -14.63
C GLY A 61 0.24 -12.28 -14.89
N PRO A 62 1.12 -12.69 -15.82
CA PRO A 62 1.35 -14.10 -16.16
C PRO A 62 1.79 -14.98 -14.97
N PRO A 63 2.82 -14.64 -14.17
CA PRO A 63 3.22 -15.49 -13.05
C PRO A 63 2.13 -15.61 -11.98
N THR A 64 1.42 -14.51 -11.69
CA THR A 64 0.33 -14.52 -10.71
C THR A 64 -0.88 -15.30 -11.23
N GLY A 65 -1.16 -15.22 -12.53
CA GLY A 65 -2.22 -16.00 -13.18
C GLY A 65 -1.93 -17.50 -13.15
N ILE A 66 -0.70 -17.90 -13.46
CA ILE A 66 -0.28 -19.32 -13.36
C ILE A 66 -0.43 -19.81 -11.92
N TYR A 67 0.06 -19.04 -10.95
CA TYR A 67 -0.06 -19.39 -9.53
C TYR A 67 -1.52 -19.53 -9.07
N LEU A 68 -2.43 -18.69 -9.58
CA LEU A 68 -3.85 -18.76 -9.26
C LEU A 68 -4.48 -20.10 -9.66
N PHE A 69 -4.09 -20.68 -10.81
CA PHE A 69 -4.59 -21.99 -11.24
C PHE A 69 -3.98 -23.16 -10.48
N THR A 70 -2.87 -22.96 -9.78
CA THR A 70 -2.28 -23.96 -8.87
C THR A 70 -2.96 -23.97 -7.49
N THR A 71 -3.79 -22.98 -7.19
CA THR A 71 -4.56 -22.87 -5.94
C THR A 71 -5.95 -23.51 -6.08
N ASP A 72 -6.67 -23.69 -4.97
CA ASP A 72 -8.07 -24.15 -4.90
C ASP A 72 -9.11 -23.22 -5.57
N PHE A 73 -8.67 -22.32 -6.44
CA PHE A 73 -9.50 -21.36 -7.15
C PHE A 73 -10.61 -22.04 -7.97
N ILE A 74 -10.27 -23.04 -8.81
CA ILE A 74 -11.25 -23.73 -9.68
C ILE A 74 -12.32 -24.50 -8.87
N PRO A 75 -11.97 -25.26 -7.81
CA PRO A 75 -12.94 -25.86 -6.90
C PRO A 75 -13.89 -24.86 -6.23
N ILE A 76 -13.38 -23.72 -5.74
CA ILE A 76 -14.17 -22.69 -5.05
C ILE A 76 -15.11 -22.00 -6.05
N LEU A 77 -14.64 -21.76 -7.28
CA LEU A 77 -15.41 -21.11 -8.33
C LEU A 77 -16.64 -21.91 -8.77
N LYS A 78 -16.55 -23.25 -8.70
CA LYS A 78 -17.64 -24.17 -9.08
C LYS A 78 -18.56 -24.52 -7.91
N SER A 79 -18.02 -24.61 -6.70
CA SER A 79 -18.78 -25.05 -5.51
C SER A 79 -19.60 -23.93 -4.88
N ASN A 80 -19.15 -22.67 -4.99
CA ASN A 80 -19.78 -21.55 -4.31
C ASN A 80 -20.62 -20.70 -5.28
N PRO A 81 -21.95 -20.59 -5.09
CA PRO A 81 -22.81 -19.80 -5.97
C PRO A 81 -22.48 -18.31 -5.97
N HIS A 82 -21.83 -17.79 -4.92
CA HIS A 82 -21.38 -16.40 -4.83
C HIS A 82 -19.97 -16.16 -5.39
N ALA A 83 -19.23 -17.20 -5.79
CA ALA A 83 -17.84 -17.05 -6.22
C ALA A 83 -17.71 -16.16 -7.48
N MET A 84 -18.67 -16.22 -8.40
CA MET A 84 -18.74 -15.35 -9.58
C MET A 84 -18.91 -13.87 -9.20
N ALA A 85 -19.77 -13.57 -8.23
CA ALA A 85 -20.00 -12.20 -7.77
C ALA A 85 -18.75 -11.64 -7.06
N SER A 86 -18.12 -12.44 -6.19
CA SER A 86 -16.86 -12.08 -5.54
C SER A 86 -15.74 -11.81 -6.54
N LEU A 87 -15.63 -12.63 -7.60
CA LEU A 87 -14.68 -12.39 -8.67
C LEU A 87 -14.97 -11.07 -9.40
N GLY A 88 -16.24 -10.74 -9.63
CA GLY A 88 -16.65 -9.44 -10.16
C GLY A 88 -16.18 -8.27 -9.29
N TYR A 89 -16.36 -8.35 -7.96
CA TYR A 89 -15.87 -7.31 -7.04
C TYR A 89 -14.34 -7.19 -7.06
N VAL A 90 -13.62 -8.30 -7.12
CA VAL A 90 -12.15 -8.29 -7.24
C VAL A 90 -11.71 -7.65 -8.55
N VAL A 91 -12.39 -7.92 -9.67
CA VAL A 91 -12.10 -7.28 -10.97
C VAL A 91 -12.34 -5.78 -10.91
N ILE A 92 -13.47 -5.34 -10.34
CA ILE A 92 -13.77 -3.92 -10.15
C ILE A 92 -12.69 -3.25 -9.29
N LEU A 93 -12.29 -3.88 -8.18
CA LEU A 93 -11.23 -3.37 -7.32
C LEU A 93 -9.88 -3.33 -8.05
N ALA A 94 -9.54 -4.35 -8.83
CA ALA A 94 -8.30 -4.40 -9.58
C ALA A 94 -8.23 -3.31 -10.66
N LEU A 95 -9.34 -3.02 -11.34
CA LEU A 95 -9.40 -1.96 -12.36
C LEU A 95 -9.38 -0.58 -11.72
N PHE A 96 -10.32 -0.29 -10.82
CA PHE A 96 -10.50 1.04 -10.25
C PHE A 96 -9.54 1.33 -9.10
N GLY A 97 -9.41 0.39 -8.16
CA GLY A 97 -8.57 0.53 -6.97
C GLY A 97 -7.08 0.42 -7.27
N THR A 98 -6.68 -0.43 -8.21
CA THR A 98 -5.26 -0.71 -8.50
C THR A 98 -4.80 -0.09 -9.82
N ALA A 99 -5.33 -0.54 -10.97
CA ALA A 99 -4.78 -0.14 -12.27
C ALA A 99 -4.91 1.36 -12.53
N ILE A 100 -6.13 1.92 -12.38
CA ILE A 100 -6.38 3.35 -12.58
C ILE A 100 -5.63 4.18 -11.53
N SER A 101 -5.69 3.81 -10.25
CA SER A 101 -4.98 4.50 -9.18
C SER A 101 -3.47 4.52 -9.40
N ILE A 102 -2.84 3.42 -9.82
CA ILE A 102 -1.40 3.36 -10.09
C ILE A 102 -1.03 4.26 -11.28
N VAL A 103 -1.85 4.29 -12.34
CA VAL A 103 -1.63 5.20 -13.48
C VAL A 103 -1.67 6.65 -13.03
N ILE A 104 -2.70 7.02 -12.26
CA ILE A 104 -2.87 8.37 -11.71
C ILE A 104 -1.71 8.71 -10.77
N PHE A 105 -1.34 7.80 -9.86
CA PHE A 105 -0.22 7.95 -8.93
C PHE A 105 1.12 8.14 -9.64
N ASN A 106 1.41 7.32 -10.66
CA ASN A 106 2.62 7.43 -11.47
C ASN A 106 2.63 8.71 -12.31
N LYS A 107 1.46 9.20 -12.75
CA LYS A 107 1.35 10.50 -13.41
C LYS A 107 1.61 11.62 -12.41
N LEU A 108 0.99 11.55 -11.24
CA LEU A 108 1.17 12.51 -10.15
C LEU A 108 2.63 12.59 -9.73
N ILE A 109 3.34 11.49 -9.46
CA ILE A 109 4.76 11.52 -9.08
C ILE A 109 5.63 12.36 -10.03
N LYS A 110 5.31 12.36 -11.33
CA LYS A 110 6.07 13.13 -12.34
C LYS A 110 5.79 14.62 -12.32
N VAL A 111 4.57 15.02 -11.95
CA VAL A 111 4.13 16.42 -11.88
C VAL A 111 4.05 16.96 -10.44
N SER A 112 4.32 16.11 -9.45
CA SER A 112 4.04 16.38 -8.04
C SER A 112 5.19 17.06 -7.32
N SER A 113 4.86 18.12 -6.59
CA SER A 113 5.69 18.72 -5.56
C SER A 113 5.58 17.94 -4.25
N ALA A 114 6.54 18.11 -3.33
CA ALA A 114 6.52 17.45 -2.01
C ALA A 114 5.19 17.64 -1.24
N LEU A 115 4.46 18.72 -1.52
CA LEU A 115 3.17 19.06 -0.89
C LEU A 115 2.03 18.09 -1.28
N PHE A 116 2.03 17.54 -2.49
CA PHE A 116 0.96 16.64 -2.92
C PHE A 116 1.16 15.23 -2.36
N ALA A 117 2.40 14.73 -2.34
CA ALA A 117 2.75 13.46 -1.69
C ALA A 117 2.39 13.46 -0.20
N SER A 118 2.57 14.61 0.44
CA SER A 118 2.17 14.87 1.81
C SER A 118 0.66 14.74 2.02
N SER A 119 -0.14 15.32 1.12
CA SER A 119 -1.60 15.30 1.23
C SER A 119 -2.16 13.89 1.15
N VAL A 120 -1.62 13.06 0.25
CA VAL A 120 -2.01 11.63 0.15
C VAL A 120 -1.69 10.88 1.45
N THR A 121 -0.56 11.16 2.09
CA THR A 121 -0.15 10.49 3.33
C THR A 121 -1.09 10.79 4.50
N TYR A 122 -1.66 12.00 4.57
CA TYR A 122 -2.69 12.34 5.57
C TYR A 122 -4.07 11.82 5.21
N LEU A 123 -4.39 11.74 3.91
CA LEU A 123 -5.69 11.33 3.43
C LEU A 123 -5.95 9.84 3.67
N ILE A 124 -4.93 8.99 3.52
CA ILE A 124 -5.03 7.52 3.68
C ILE A 124 -5.67 7.11 5.02
N PRO A 125 -5.13 7.51 6.20
CA PRO A 125 -5.69 7.07 7.48
C PRO A 125 -7.09 7.67 7.75
N ILE A 126 -7.39 8.86 7.23
CA ILE A 126 -8.72 9.48 7.37
C ILE A 126 -9.76 8.68 6.56
N VAL A 127 -9.46 8.39 5.29
CA VAL A 127 -10.36 7.62 4.43
C VAL A 127 -10.54 6.19 4.95
N ALA A 128 -9.49 5.57 5.48
CA ALA A 128 -9.59 4.25 6.10
C ALA A 128 -10.56 4.24 7.30
N MET A 129 -10.51 5.28 8.15
CA MET A 129 -11.44 5.41 9.27
C MET A 129 -12.88 5.64 8.80
N LEU A 130 -13.09 6.46 7.78
CA LEU A 130 -14.42 6.66 7.18
C LEU A 130 -14.99 5.34 6.62
N TRP A 131 -14.15 4.52 5.98
CA TRP A 131 -14.57 3.21 5.48
C TRP A 131 -14.92 2.24 6.62
N GLY A 132 -14.12 2.19 7.69
CA GLY A 132 -14.45 1.38 8.87
C GLY A 132 -15.77 1.81 9.56
N LEU A 133 -16.05 3.11 9.59
CA LEU A 133 -17.34 3.64 10.07
C LEU A 133 -18.51 3.18 9.18
N LEU A 134 -18.34 3.22 7.86
CA LEU A 134 -19.36 2.79 6.90
C LEU A 134 -19.61 1.27 6.95
N ASP A 135 -18.59 0.48 7.30
CA ASP A 135 -18.70 -0.97 7.52
C ASP A 135 -19.37 -1.32 8.88
N GLY A 136 -19.77 -0.30 9.64
CA GLY A 136 -20.47 -0.45 10.92
C GLY A 136 -19.57 -0.79 12.10
N GLU A 137 -18.24 -0.62 11.96
CA GLU A 137 -17.33 -0.82 13.09
C GLU A 137 -17.56 0.23 14.18
N LYS A 138 -17.63 -0.23 15.43
CA LYS A 138 -17.74 0.66 16.59
C LYS A 138 -16.43 1.41 16.77
N MET A 139 -16.43 2.69 16.45
CA MET A 139 -15.28 3.56 16.71
C MET A 139 -15.08 3.74 18.21
N VAL A 140 -14.12 2.99 18.76
CA VAL A 140 -13.68 3.13 20.16
C VAL A 140 -12.73 4.32 20.26
N ALA A 141 -12.68 4.98 21.43
CA ALA A 141 -11.79 6.11 21.68
C ALA A 141 -10.29 5.79 21.38
N SER A 142 -9.89 4.52 21.46
CA SER A 142 -8.56 4.06 21.07
C SER A 142 -8.24 4.28 19.59
N HIS A 143 -9.23 4.18 18.68
CA HIS A 143 -9.03 4.42 17.24
C HIS A 143 -8.74 5.91 16.97
N LEU A 144 -9.38 6.81 17.72
CA LEU A 144 -9.13 8.25 17.60
C LEU A 144 -7.73 8.63 18.11
N ILE A 145 -7.28 8.03 19.21
CA ILE A 145 -5.93 8.24 19.74
C ILE A 145 -4.88 7.69 18.75
N ALA A 146 -5.12 6.51 18.18
CA ALA A 146 -4.25 5.93 17.16
C ALA A 146 -4.18 6.80 15.90
N LEU A 147 -5.32 7.33 15.44
CA LEU A 147 -5.37 8.26 14.31
C LEU A 147 -4.56 9.53 14.61
N ALA A 148 -4.76 10.13 15.78
CA ALA A 148 -4.02 11.32 16.19
C ALA A 148 -2.50 11.06 16.24
N ALA A 149 -2.08 9.88 16.73
CA ALA A 149 -0.68 9.48 16.74
C ALA A 149 -0.11 9.30 15.31
N ILE A 150 -0.86 8.68 14.39
CA ILE A 150 -0.44 8.52 12.98
C ILE A 150 -0.32 9.89 12.30
N LEU A 151 -1.36 10.73 12.40
CA LEU A 151 -1.36 12.07 11.81
C LEU A 151 -0.24 12.94 12.39
N GLY A 152 -0.01 12.87 13.71
CA GLY A 152 1.09 13.54 14.39
C GLY A 152 2.47 13.06 13.91
N GLY A 153 2.64 11.74 13.74
CA GLY A 153 3.87 11.16 13.22
C GLY A 153 4.18 11.61 11.79
N VAL A 154 3.17 11.59 10.90
CA VAL A 154 3.31 12.08 9.53
C VAL A 154 3.60 13.58 9.51
N TYR A 155 2.91 14.36 10.35
CA TYR A 155 3.12 15.81 10.47
C TYR A 155 4.54 16.16 10.88
N LEU A 156 5.10 15.45 11.86
CA LEU A 156 6.45 15.70 12.35
C LEU A 156 7.53 15.40 11.28
N ILE A 157 7.34 14.31 10.53
CA ILE A 157 8.25 13.92 9.44
C ILE A 157 8.22 14.95 8.30
N ASN A 158 7.02 15.41 7.95
CA ASN A 158 6.80 16.35 6.85
C ASN A 158 7.37 17.74 7.16
N LYS A 159 7.18 18.23 8.40
CA LYS A 159 7.68 19.53 8.86
C LYS A 159 9.20 19.69 8.70
N LYS A 160 9.98 18.59 8.75
CA LYS A 160 11.44 18.63 8.57
C LYS A 160 11.88 18.77 7.11
N SER A 161 11.05 18.36 6.14
CA SER A 161 11.38 18.47 4.70
C SER A 161 11.33 19.92 4.19
N THR A 162 10.65 20.83 4.89
CA THR A 162 10.58 22.26 4.55
C THR A 162 11.81 23.06 5.02
N ARG A 163 12.72 22.45 5.81
CA ARG A 163 13.90 23.12 6.39
C ARG A 163 15.22 22.79 5.68
N GLN A 164 15.18 22.38 4.42
CA GLN A 164 16.36 22.32 3.55
C GLN A 164 16.25 23.41 2.47
N THR A 165 16.52 24.65 2.90
CA THR A 165 16.91 25.78 2.06
C THR A 165 18.19 26.33 2.63
#